data_AF-A0A4Q6A756-F1
#
_entry.id   AF-A0A4Q6A756-F1
#
_cell.length_a   1.000
_cell.length_b   1.000
_cell.length_c   1.000
_cell.angle_alpha   90.00
_cell.angle_beta   90.00
_cell.angle_gamma   90.00
#
_symmetry.space_group_name_H-M   'P 1'
#
loop_
_entity.id
_entity.type
_entity.pdbx_description
1 polymer ?
#
loop_
_entity_poly.entity_id
_entity_poly.type
_entity_poly.pdbx_seq_one_letter_code
_entity_poly.pdbx_strand_id
1 'polypeptide(L)'
;MCGLADPLHVDKVKQHLLSVHKYNLRKDLSDHGNPQRPTYAMGHEGGLLLCTWPKGGKLSLPFVYSDEVWTGIEYQVASHLMQHGEVAKALEIVRTCRDRYDGRVRNPFNEFECGSWYGRALSSYGMLQGLTGLRYDAVDKTLFIDPKVGDFTCFLSVATGFGTVSLQKGKVSVKAYAGSMDFARIIINGVKQG
;
A
#
# COMPACT_ATOMS: atom_id res chain seq x y z
N MET A 1 -4.83 -3.65 -9.40
CA MET A 1 -4.70 -2.19 -9.64
C MET A 1 -5.31 -1.73 -10.98
N CYS A 2 -4.81 -2.16 -12.15
CA CYS A 2 -5.21 -1.59 -13.46
C CYS A 2 -6.47 -2.17 -14.12
N GLY A 3 -7.36 -2.83 -13.37
CA GLY A 3 -8.59 -3.44 -13.92
C GLY A 3 -8.36 -4.67 -14.82
N LEU A 4 -7.12 -5.15 -14.95
CA LEU A 4 -6.77 -6.35 -15.69
C LEU A 4 -6.95 -7.61 -14.82
N ALA A 5 -7.21 -8.75 -15.49
CA ALA A 5 -7.16 -10.05 -14.86
C ALA A 5 -5.75 -10.33 -14.33
N ASP A 6 -5.67 -11.03 -13.19
CA ASP A 6 -4.39 -11.41 -12.59
C ASP A 6 -3.71 -12.48 -13.47
N PRO A 7 -2.50 -12.23 -14.01
CA PRO A 7 -1.77 -13.22 -14.79
C PRO A 7 -1.19 -14.35 -13.91
N LEU A 8 -1.17 -14.18 -12.58
CA LEU A 8 -0.63 -15.14 -11.63
C LEU A 8 -1.74 -15.80 -10.81
N HIS A 9 -1.43 -16.97 -10.24
CA HIS A 9 -2.36 -17.66 -9.36
C HIS A 9 -2.50 -16.91 -8.03
N VAL A 10 -3.72 -16.48 -7.71
CA VAL A 10 -4.04 -15.66 -6.52
C VAL A 10 -3.45 -16.21 -5.22
N ASP A 11 -3.53 -17.53 -5.00
CA ASP A 11 -2.98 -18.15 -3.79
C ASP A 11 -1.46 -18.12 -3.74
N LYS A 12 -0.77 -18.25 -4.90
CA LYS A 12 0.69 -18.16 -4.94
C LYS A 12 1.16 -16.74 -4.64
N VAL A 13 0.46 -15.73 -5.19
CA VAL A 13 0.73 -14.32 -4.90
C VAL A 13 0.52 -14.03 -3.42
N LYS A 14 -0.60 -14.49 -2.84
CA LYS A 14 -0.87 -14.35 -1.41
C LYS A 14 0.21 -14.99 -0.55
N GLN A 15 0.59 -16.24 -0.81
CA GLN A 15 1.66 -16.92 -0.05
C GLN A 15 3.02 -16.24 -0.19
N HIS A 16 3.31 -15.68 -1.36
CA HIS A 16 4.52 -14.87 -1.56
C HIS A 16 4.49 -13.60 -0.68
N LEU A 17 3.40 -12.85 -0.68
CA LEU A 17 3.26 -11.64 0.15
C LEU A 17 3.37 -11.95 1.65
N LEU A 18 2.77 -13.07 2.09
CA LEU A 18 2.90 -13.55 3.47
C LEU A 18 4.35 -13.90 3.83
N SER A 19 5.10 -14.45 2.87
CA SER A 19 6.53 -14.74 3.06
C SER A 19 7.35 -13.46 3.16
N VAL A 20 7.07 -12.46 2.31
CA VAL A 20 7.70 -11.14 2.38
C VAL A 20 7.43 -10.50 3.73
N HIS A 21 6.18 -10.47 4.20
CA HIS A 21 5.85 -9.95 5.53
C HIS A 21 6.63 -10.69 6.63
N LYS A 22 6.62 -12.03 6.61
CA LYS A 22 7.25 -12.86 7.65
C LYS A 22 8.77 -12.69 7.72
N TYR A 23 9.45 -12.66 6.57
CA TYR A 23 10.90 -12.74 6.52
C TYR A 23 11.59 -11.39 6.35
N ASN A 24 10.90 -10.39 5.78
CA ASN A 24 11.51 -9.09 5.48
C ASN A 24 11.12 -8.00 6.48
N LEU A 25 9.99 -8.11 7.18
CA LEU A 25 9.59 -7.11 8.16
C LEU A 25 10.37 -7.33 9.46
N ARG A 26 11.19 -6.34 9.85
CA ARG A 26 11.86 -6.32 11.16
C ARG A 26 11.36 -5.12 11.96
N LYS A 27 11.19 -5.32 13.27
CA LYS A 27 10.73 -4.27 14.20
C LYS A 27 11.86 -3.45 14.81
N ASP A 28 13.06 -4.00 14.76
CA ASP A 28 14.28 -3.39 15.26
C ASP A 28 15.39 -3.78 14.28
N LEU A 29 16.23 -2.81 13.90
CA LEU A 29 17.33 -2.94 12.96
C LEU A 29 18.67 -2.64 13.63
N SER A 30 18.76 -2.75 14.97
CA SER A 30 19.99 -2.47 15.73
C SER A 30 21.10 -3.47 15.41
N ASP A 31 20.74 -4.67 14.95
CA ASP A 31 21.66 -5.72 14.51
C ASP A 31 21.86 -5.75 12.99
N HIS A 32 21.30 -4.78 12.25
CA HIS A 32 21.28 -4.76 10.79
C HIS A 32 22.05 -3.57 10.22
N GLY A 33 23.01 -3.84 9.35
CA GLY A 33 23.77 -2.81 8.66
C GLY A 33 23.02 -2.26 7.44
N ASN A 34 22.86 -0.94 7.35
CA ASN A 34 22.35 -0.25 6.16
C ASN A 34 23.47 0.63 5.55
N PRO A 35 24.28 0.11 4.62
CA PRO A 35 25.48 0.82 4.15
C PRO A 35 25.18 1.99 3.20
N GLN A 36 24.07 1.97 2.47
CA GLN A 36 23.75 3.00 1.48
C GLN A 36 23.09 4.22 2.12
N ARG A 37 22.29 4.03 3.17
CA ARG A 37 21.60 5.12 3.89
C ARG A 37 21.72 4.90 5.39
N PRO A 38 22.91 5.12 5.97
CA PRO A 38 23.20 4.75 7.37
C PRO A 38 22.36 5.52 8.41
N THR A 39 21.72 6.63 8.02
CA THR A 39 20.87 7.45 8.89
C THR A 39 19.37 7.13 8.77
N TYR A 40 19.01 6.09 8.01
CA TYR A 40 17.63 5.74 7.69
C TYR A 40 17.34 4.28 7.99
N ALA A 41 16.22 4.01 8.67
CA ALA A 41 15.85 2.67 9.13
C ALA A 41 17.02 2.03 9.91
N MET A 42 17.43 2.72 10.97
CA MET A 42 18.62 2.38 11.77
C MET A 42 18.29 2.20 13.26
N GLY A 43 19.08 1.41 13.98
CA GLY A 43 18.93 1.21 15.42
C GLY A 43 17.55 0.60 15.75
N HIS A 44 16.84 1.18 16.71
CA HIS A 44 15.52 0.70 17.13
C HIS A 44 14.39 0.94 16.12
N GLU A 45 14.70 1.48 14.94
CA GLU A 45 13.72 1.61 13.86
C GLU A 45 13.45 0.24 13.22
N GLY A 46 12.19 -0.01 12.89
CA GLY A 46 11.81 -1.15 12.07
C GLY A 46 11.67 -0.77 10.59
N GLY A 47 11.56 -1.78 9.75
CA GLY A 47 11.26 -1.61 8.33
C GLY A 47 11.10 -2.93 7.59
N LEU A 48 10.60 -2.85 6.36
CA LEU A 48 10.58 -3.96 5.43
C LEU A 48 11.85 -3.97 4.58
N LEU A 49 12.75 -4.92 4.84
CA LEU A 49 14.00 -5.06 4.09
C LEU A 49 13.72 -5.48 2.65
N LEU A 50 14.50 -4.94 1.70
CA LEU A 50 14.34 -5.29 0.29
C LEU A 50 14.66 -6.76 -0.01
N CYS A 51 15.64 -7.34 0.70
CA CYS A 51 15.99 -8.74 0.54
C CYS A 51 16.45 -9.34 1.86
N THR A 52 16.07 -10.59 2.10
CA THR A 52 16.52 -11.37 3.26
C THR A 52 16.89 -12.79 2.84
N TRP A 53 17.76 -13.40 3.62
CA TRP A 53 18.21 -14.78 3.43
C TRP A 53 17.87 -15.60 4.67
N PRO A 54 16.58 -15.90 4.92
CA PRO A 54 16.14 -16.56 6.15
C PRO A 54 16.68 -17.98 6.32
N LYS A 55 17.22 -18.59 5.26
CA LYS A 55 17.88 -19.90 5.27
C LYS A 55 19.40 -19.80 5.07
N GLY A 56 19.98 -18.61 5.25
CA GLY A 56 21.38 -18.35 4.89
C GLY A 56 21.61 -18.27 3.38
N GLY A 57 22.87 -18.26 2.98
CA GLY A 57 23.27 -18.19 1.55
C GLY A 57 23.27 -16.79 0.96
N LYS A 58 23.44 -15.74 1.79
CA LYS A 58 23.69 -14.38 1.30
C LYS A 58 24.95 -14.42 0.42
N LEU A 59 24.85 -13.87 -0.79
CA LEU A 59 25.98 -13.77 -1.71
C LEU A 59 27.08 -12.89 -1.09
N SER A 60 28.35 -13.17 -1.42
CA SER A 60 29.47 -12.32 -0.99
C SER A 60 29.36 -10.89 -1.53
N LEU A 61 28.77 -10.73 -2.72
CA LEU A 61 28.45 -9.46 -3.37
C LEU A 61 26.97 -9.47 -3.77
N PRO A 62 26.05 -9.19 -2.82
CA PRO A 62 24.63 -9.14 -3.12
C PRO A 62 24.28 -7.85 -3.89
N PHE A 63 23.05 -7.77 -4.37
CA PHE A 63 22.51 -6.51 -4.91
C PHE A 63 22.74 -5.36 -3.91
N VAL A 64 23.25 -4.23 -4.41
CA VAL A 64 23.75 -3.13 -3.57
C VAL A 64 22.70 -2.61 -2.58
N TYR A 65 21.41 -2.56 -2.96
CA TYR A 65 20.34 -2.08 -2.08
C TYR A 65 19.64 -3.20 -1.28
N SER A 66 20.14 -4.44 -1.33
CA SER A 66 19.48 -5.58 -0.67
C SER A 66 19.25 -5.38 0.83
N ASP A 67 20.14 -4.63 1.48
CA ASP A 67 20.11 -4.35 2.91
C ASP A 67 19.27 -3.09 3.27
N GLU A 68 18.63 -2.43 2.31
CA GLU A 68 17.86 -1.22 2.57
C GLU A 68 16.38 -1.47 2.88
N VAL A 69 15.76 -0.44 3.45
CA VAL A 69 14.31 -0.28 3.57
C VAL A 69 13.89 0.86 2.67
N TRP A 70 12.83 0.70 1.87
CA TRP A 70 12.30 1.75 1.00
C TRP A 70 10.81 1.99 1.28
N THR A 71 10.45 3.21 1.72
CA THR A 71 9.08 3.59 2.07
C THR A 71 8.10 3.32 0.94
N GLY A 72 8.50 3.60 -0.30
CA GLY A 72 7.64 3.34 -1.44
C GLY A 72 7.36 1.86 -1.68
N ILE A 73 8.30 0.97 -1.35
CA ILE A 73 8.10 -0.48 -1.45
C ILE A 73 7.28 -1.00 -0.27
N GLU A 74 7.49 -0.46 0.93
CA GLU A 74 6.66 -0.79 2.10
C GLU A 74 5.18 -0.54 1.84
N TYR A 75 4.84 0.64 1.31
CA TYR A 75 3.46 0.96 0.94
C TYR A 75 2.94 0.13 -0.23
N GLN A 76 3.79 -0.20 -1.21
CA GLN A 76 3.40 -1.09 -2.30
C GLN A 76 3.05 -2.49 -1.78
N VAL A 77 3.90 -3.09 -0.94
CA VAL A 77 3.65 -4.42 -0.34
C VAL A 77 2.41 -4.38 0.56
N ALA A 78 2.26 -3.33 1.37
CA ALA A 78 1.09 -3.15 2.22
C ALA A 78 -0.21 -3.07 1.40
N SER A 79 -0.25 -2.23 0.36
CA SER A 79 -1.43 -2.12 -0.51
C SER A 79 -1.76 -3.42 -1.26
N HIS A 80 -0.74 -4.22 -1.59
CA HIS A 80 -0.94 -5.52 -2.23
C HIS A 80 -1.47 -6.57 -1.24
N LEU A 81 -0.94 -6.60 -0.01
CA LEU A 81 -1.49 -7.41 1.09
C LEU A 81 -2.96 -7.07 1.34
N MET A 82 -3.31 -5.78 1.36
CA MET A 82 -4.71 -5.32 1.52
C MET A 82 -5.60 -5.89 0.40
N GLN A 83 -5.17 -5.83 -0.87
CA GLN A 83 -5.93 -6.41 -1.99
C GLN A 83 -6.22 -7.90 -1.83
N HIS A 84 -5.31 -8.65 -1.20
CA HIS A 84 -5.47 -10.08 -0.89
C HIS A 84 -6.11 -10.37 0.49
N GLY A 85 -6.70 -9.34 1.13
CA GLY A 85 -7.42 -9.47 2.40
C GLY A 85 -6.52 -9.54 3.64
N GLU A 86 -5.20 -9.40 3.51
CA GLU A 86 -4.24 -9.46 4.61
C GLU A 86 -4.05 -8.08 5.29
N VAL A 87 -5.16 -7.43 5.64
CA VAL A 87 -5.20 -6.04 6.12
C VAL A 87 -4.39 -5.85 7.40
N ALA A 88 -4.48 -6.78 8.36
CA ALA A 88 -3.74 -6.66 9.62
C ALA A 88 -2.22 -6.64 9.41
N LYS A 89 -1.70 -7.48 8.51
CA LYS A 89 -0.27 -7.55 8.16
C LYS A 89 0.18 -6.32 7.39
N ALA A 90 -0.67 -5.82 6.49
CA ALA A 90 -0.42 -4.56 5.79
C ALA A 90 -0.31 -3.38 6.77
N LEU A 91 -1.25 -3.26 7.72
CA LEU A 91 -1.21 -2.20 8.74
C LEU A 91 0.00 -2.33 9.66
N GLU A 92 0.50 -3.54 9.89
CA GLU A 92 1.73 -3.74 10.65
C GLU A 92 2.96 -3.14 9.93
N ILE A 93 3.07 -3.33 8.62
CA ILE A 93 4.12 -2.69 7.80
C ILE A 93 3.96 -1.17 7.84
N VAL A 94 2.74 -0.67 7.62
CA VAL A 94 2.46 0.78 7.61
C VAL A 94 2.81 1.41 8.96
N ARG A 95 2.41 0.81 10.09
CA ARG A 95 2.77 1.32 11.42
C ARG A 95 4.28 1.37 11.61
N THR A 96 4.98 0.28 11.30
CA THR A 96 6.45 0.25 11.39
C THR A 96 7.12 1.31 10.52
N CYS A 97 6.62 1.54 9.31
CA CYS A 97 7.10 2.63 8.46
C CYS A 97 6.83 3.99 9.10
N ARG A 98 5.61 4.23 9.59
CA ARG A 98 5.19 5.52 10.17
C ARG A 98 5.85 5.84 11.51
N ASP A 99 6.22 4.82 12.29
CA ASP A 99 6.95 5.00 13.56
C ASP A 99 8.32 5.65 13.36
N ARG A 100 8.92 5.54 12.17
CA ARG A 100 10.16 6.25 11.82
C ARG A 100 9.98 7.76 11.68
N TYR A 101 8.73 8.25 11.53
CA TYR A 101 8.37 9.65 11.25
C TYR A 101 7.44 10.24 12.33
N ASP A 102 7.82 10.03 13.59
CA ASP A 102 7.03 10.42 14.77
C ASP A 102 7.10 11.91 15.16
N GLY A 103 7.88 12.71 14.45
CA GLY A 103 8.10 14.13 14.74
C GLY A 103 9.20 14.44 15.77
N ARG A 104 9.72 13.44 16.49
CA ARG A 104 10.87 13.58 17.38
C ARG A 104 12.18 13.43 16.62
N VAL A 105 12.26 12.38 15.79
CA VAL A 105 13.46 12.05 15.01
C VAL A 105 13.33 12.50 13.55
N ARG A 106 12.14 12.36 12.95
CA ARG A 106 11.88 12.77 11.56
C ARG A 106 10.53 13.46 11.44
N ASN A 107 10.47 14.38 10.47
CA ASN A 107 9.24 15.10 10.14
C ASN A 107 8.14 14.10 9.68
N PRO A 108 6.93 14.12 10.27
CA PRO A 108 5.83 13.22 9.91
C PRO A 108 5.37 13.33 8.45
N PHE A 109 5.65 14.45 7.80
CA PHE A 109 5.24 14.76 6.43
C PHE A 109 6.41 14.67 5.44
N ASN A 110 7.56 14.14 5.86
CA ASN A 110 8.73 13.97 5.00
C ASN A 110 9.23 12.53 5.04
N GLU A 111 8.63 11.68 4.21
CA GLU A 111 9.02 10.28 4.04
C GLU A 111 10.29 10.17 3.19
N PHE A 112 11.42 10.56 3.80
CA PHE A 112 12.69 10.57 3.10
C PHE A 112 13.14 9.12 2.82
N GLU A 113 13.32 8.81 1.55
CA GLU A 113 13.90 7.55 1.06
C GLU A 113 15.17 7.89 0.28
N CYS A 114 15.06 8.60 -0.84
CA CYS A 114 16.21 9.10 -1.61
C CYS A 114 16.26 10.63 -1.59
N GLY A 115 16.18 11.20 -0.38
CA GLY A 115 16.03 12.64 -0.14
C GLY A 115 14.58 13.04 0.13
N SER A 116 14.38 14.30 0.53
CA SER A 116 13.08 14.82 1.02
C SER A 116 11.99 14.99 -0.04
N TRP A 117 12.35 14.93 -1.32
CA TRP A 117 11.43 15.15 -2.45
C TRP A 117 11.17 13.88 -3.24
N TYR A 118 11.57 12.73 -2.71
CA TYR A 118 11.48 11.49 -3.44
C TYR A 118 10.05 10.94 -3.43
N GLY A 119 9.38 11.01 -4.59
CA GLY A 119 7.95 10.71 -4.70
C GLY A 119 7.55 9.24 -4.53
N ARG A 120 8.47 8.29 -4.28
CA ARG A 120 8.10 6.87 -4.23
C ARG A 120 7.11 6.55 -3.11
N ALA A 121 7.13 7.32 -2.00
CA ALA A 121 6.15 7.20 -0.92
C ALA A 121 4.71 7.47 -1.37
N LEU A 122 4.48 8.10 -2.52
CA LEU A 122 3.16 8.26 -3.13
C LEU A 122 2.52 6.92 -3.53
N SER A 123 3.28 5.80 -3.54
CA SER A 123 2.69 4.46 -3.63
C SER A 123 1.70 4.16 -2.49
N SER A 124 1.75 4.92 -1.38
CA SER A 124 0.73 4.93 -0.32
C SER A 124 -0.69 5.14 -0.85
N TYR A 125 -0.86 5.84 -1.98
CA TYR A 125 -2.17 6.02 -2.63
C TYR A 125 -2.80 4.69 -3.05
N GLY A 126 -2.00 3.66 -3.32
CA GLY A 126 -2.48 2.32 -3.63
C GLY A 126 -3.28 1.69 -2.48
N MET A 127 -3.08 2.13 -1.23
CA MET A 127 -3.85 1.64 -0.08
C MET A 127 -5.33 2.04 -0.16
N LEU A 128 -5.66 3.17 -0.81
CA LEU A 128 -7.05 3.58 -1.01
C LEU A 128 -7.82 2.48 -1.74
N GLN A 129 -7.31 2.05 -2.90
CA GLN A 129 -7.88 0.94 -3.66
C GLN A 129 -7.69 -0.40 -2.94
N GLY A 130 -6.56 -0.63 -2.27
CA GLY A 130 -6.31 -1.89 -1.59
C GLY A 130 -7.28 -2.17 -0.44
N LEU A 131 -7.69 -1.14 0.30
CA LEU A 131 -8.64 -1.27 1.41
C LEU A 131 -10.09 -1.33 0.93
N THR A 132 -10.43 -0.55 -0.10
CA THR A 132 -11.83 -0.31 -0.47
C THR A 132 -12.29 -1.07 -1.71
N GLY A 133 -11.33 -1.53 -2.53
CA GLY A 133 -11.59 -2.01 -3.88
C GLY A 133 -12.09 -0.90 -4.82
N LEU A 134 -12.13 0.36 -4.38
CA LEU A 134 -12.70 1.48 -5.12
C LEU A 134 -11.90 1.73 -6.39
N ARG A 135 -12.55 1.56 -7.54
CA ARG A 135 -12.02 1.96 -8.85
C ARG A 135 -13.14 2.36 -9.78
N TYR A 136 -12.82 3.19 -10.75
CA TYR A 136 -13.74 3.63 -11.78
C TYR A 136 -13.26 3.16 -13.15
N ASP A 137 -14.17 2.55 -13.90
CA ASP A 137 -13.99 2.29 -15.33
C ASP A 137 -14.68 3.39 -16.12
N ALA A 138 -13.90 4.21 -16.82
CA ALA A 138 -14.42 5.35 -17.57
C ALA A 138 -15.07 4.96 -18.92
N VAL A 139 -14.76 3.77 -19.45
CA VAL A 139 -15.35 3.26 -20.70
C VAL A 139 -16.79 2.82 -20.41
N ASP A 140 -16.95 1.93 -19.43
CA ASP A 140 -18.25 1.40 -19.03
C ASP A 140 -19.00 2.31 -18.05
N LYS A 141 -18.38 3.43 -17.65
CA LYS A 141 -18.86 4.35 -16.61
C LYS A 141 -19.30 3.62 -15.33
N THR A 142 -18.53 2.60 -14.94
CA THR A 142 -18.87 1.70 -13.84
C THR A 142 -17.96 1.94 -12.64
N LEU A 143 -18.57 2.20 -11.49
CA LEU A 143 -17.90 2.28 -10.20
C LEU A 143 -17.85 0.89 -9.56
N PHE A 144 -16.66 0.41 -9.21
CA PHE A 144 -16.46 -0.86 -8.53
C PHE A 144 -16.04 -0.61 -7.09
N ILE A 145 -16.58 -1.42 -6.17
CA ILE A 145 -16.27 -1.41 -4.74
C ILE A 145 -16.16 -2.87 -4.28
N ASP A 146 -15.07 -3.22 -3.61
CA ASP A 146 -14.81 -4.55 -3.07
C ASP A 146 -14.03 -4.38 -1.76
N PRO A 147 -14.72 -3.95 -0.68
CA PRO A 147 -14.08 -3.47 0.51
C PRO A 147 -13.48 -4.64 1.31
N LYS A 148 -12.23 -4.45 1.72
CA LYS A 148 -11.49 -5.33 2.66
C LYS A 148 -11.55 -4.78 4.09
N VAL A 149 -12.27 -3.69 4.27
CA VAL A 149 -12.59 -3.04 5.54
C VAL A 149 -14.11 -2.87 5.65
N GLY A 150 -14.60 -2.41 6.80
CA GLY A 150 -16.00 -2.07 6.98
C GLY A 150 -16.41 -0.79 6.24
N ASP A 151 -17.32 -0.03 6.84
CA ASP A 151 -17.75 1.26 6.31
C ASP A 151 -16.53 2.19 6.10
N PHE A 152 -16.54 2.93 5.00
CA PHE A 152 -15.43 3.81 4.64
C PHE A 152 -15.90 5.07 3.90
N THR A 153 -15.02 6.06 3.87
CA THR A 153 -15.07 7.20 2.96
C THR A 153 -13.71 7.31 2.30
N CYS A 154 -13.67 7.28 0.97
CA CYS A 154 -12.44 7.25 0.20
C CYS A 154 -12.45 8.35 -0.85
N PHE A 155 -11.30 8.98 -1.03
CA PHE A 155 -11.09 9.92 -2.13
C PHE A 155 -11.13 9.20 -3.48
N LEU A 156 -11.68 9.85 -4.50
CA LEU A 156 -11.64 9.42 -5.88
C LEU A 156 -11.47 10.64 -6.79
N SER A 157 -10.53 10.53 -7.74
CA SER A 157 -10.34 11.51 -8.80
C SER A 157 -10.55 10.82 -10.15
N VAL A 158 -11.32 11.46 -11.01
CA VAL A 158 -11.63 11.02 -12.38
C VAL A 158 -11.42 12.20 -13.33
N ALA A 159 -11.47 11.94 -14.65
CA ALA A 159 -11.23 12.99 -15.64
C ALA A 159 -12.18 14.20 -15.53
N THR A 160 -13.41 13.99 -15.05
CA THR A 160 -14.45 15.03 -14.95
C THR A 160 -14.49 15.76 -13.62
N GLY A 161 -13.70 15.35 -12.61
CA GLY A 161 -13.78 15.92 -11.27
C GLY A 161 -13.16 15.05 -10.19
N PHE A 162 -13.24 15.52 -8.94
CA PHE A 162 -12.81 14.77 -7.77
C PHE A 162 -13.77 14.94 -6.61
N GLY A 163 -13.76 13.95 -5.72
CA GLY A 163 -14.72 13.83 -4.66
C GLY A 163 -14.40 12.71 -3.68
N THR A 164 -15.42 12.34 -2.93
CA THR A 164 -15.38 11.16 -2.05
C THR A 164 -16.50 10.19 -2.41
N VAL A 165 -16.19 8.90 -2.28
CA VAL A 165 -17.16 7.81 -2.31
C VAL A 165 -17.18 7.18 -0.93
N SER A 166 -18.37 7.03 -0.37
CA SER A 166 -18.58 6.37 0.92
C SER A 166 -19.40 5.11 0.74
N LEU A 167 -19.03 4.06 1.46
CA LEU A 167 -19.86 2.88 1.69
C LEU A 167 -20.25 2.87 3.16
N GLN A 168 -21.56 2.95 3.42
CA GLN A 168 -22.13 3.00 4.78
C GLN A 168 -23.31 2.05 4.84
N LYS A 169 -23.21 0.98 5.65
CA LYS A 169 -24.29 -0.02 5.81
C LYS A 169 -24.78 -0.57 4.46
N GLY A 170 -23.84 -0.83 3.54
CA GLY A 170 -24.12 -1.33 2.19
C GLY A 170 -24.64 -0.29 1.19
N LYS A 171 -24.83 0.96 1.60
CA LYS A 171 -25.26 2.05 0.72
C LYS A 171 -24.07 2.87 0.25
N VAL A 172 -24.04 3.17 -1.05
CA VAL A 172 -23.01 3.98 -1.66
C VAL A 172 -23.49 5.42 -1.79
N SER A 173 -22.67 6.38 -1.38
CA SER A 173 -22.91 7.81 -1.61
C SER A 173 -21.68 8.46 -2.22
N VAL A 174 -21.91 9.37 -3.17
CA VAL A 174 -20.85 10.10 -3.87
C VAL A 174 -21.01 11.59 -3.57
N LYS A 175 -19.91 12.24 -3.22
CA LYS A 175 -19.85 13.69 -3.03
C LYS A 175 -18.75 14.27 -3.92
N ALA A 176 -19.14 14.95 -4.98
CA ALA A 176 -18.22 15.74 -5.79
C ALA A 176 -17.85 17.04 -5.06
N TYR A 177 -16.56 17.38 -5.05
CA TYR A 177 -16.07 18.67 -4.53
C TYR A 177 -15.74 19.64 -5.67
N ALA A 178 -15.31 19.12 -6.82
CA ALA A 178 -15.12 19.89 -8.04
C ALA A 178 -15.44 19.03 -9.26
N GLY A 179 -16.05 19.63 -10.28
CA GLY A 179 -16.49 18.92 -11.48
C GLY A 179 -17.72 18.03 -11.24
N SER A 180 -17.89 16.98 -12.05
CA SER A 180 -18.98 16.01 -11.92
C SER A 180 -18.47 14.58 -11.76
N MET A 181 -19.26 13.75 -11.07
CA MET A 181 -18.95 12.34 -10.79
C MET A 181 -20.21 11.51 -11.03
N ASP A 182 -20.52 11.33 -12.31
CA ASP A 182 -21.70 10.58 -12.75
C ASP A 182 -21.31 9.16 -13.16
N PHE A 183 -21.89 8.18 -12.47
CA PHE A 183 -21.64 6.76 -12.71
C PHE A 183 -22.89 6.12 -13.29
N ALA A 184 -22.75 5.39 -14.40
CA ALA A 184 -23.88 4.67 -15.00
C ALA A 184 -24.24 3.42 -14.21
N ARG A 185 -23.26 2.82 -13.52
CA ARG A 185 -23.41 1.58 -12.76
C ARG A 185 -22.54 1.59 -11.52
N ILE A 186 -23.03 0.95 -10.46
CA ILE A 186 -22.26 0.66 -9.25
C ILE A 186 -22.25 -0.85 -9.04
N ILE A 187 -21.07 -1.42 -8.80
CA ILE A 187 -20.86 -2.84 -8.52
C ILE A 187 -20.20 -2.96 -7.16
N ILE A 188 -20.82 -3.71 -6.25
CA ILE A 188 -20.30 -3.99 -4.91
C ILE A 188 -20.08 -5.49 -4.81
N ASN A 189 -18.86 -5.94 -4.49
CA ASN A 189 -18.51 -7.36 -4.37
C ASN A 189 -18.92 -8.19 -5.60
N GLY A 190 -18.78 -7.61 -6.80
CA GLY A 190 -19.19 -8.24 -8.06
C GLY A 190 -20.69 -8.19 -8.36
N VAL A 191 -21.53 -7.65 -7.47
CA VAL A 191 -22.98 -7.55 -7.63
C VAL A 191 -23.40 -6.15 -8.06
N LYS A 192 -24.12 -6.05 -9.18
CA LYS A 192 -24.70 -4.80 -9.66
C LYS A 192 -25.72 -4.27 -8.64
N GLN A 193 -25.57 -3.01 -8.26
CA GLN A 193 -26.57 -2.26 -7.50
C GLN A 193 -27.53 -1.59 -8.48
N GLY A 194 -28.82 -1.55 -8.13
CA GLY A 194 -29.96 -1.14 -8.97
C GLY A 194 -29.66 -0.16 -10.10
#